data_AF-A0A1F2A400-F1
#
_entry.id   AF-A0A1F2A400-F1
#
_cell.length_a   1.000
_cell.length_b   1.000
_cell.length_c   1.000
_cell.angle_alpha   90.00
_cell.angle_beta   90.00
_cell.angle_gamma   90.00
#
_symmetry.space_group_name_H-M   'P 1'
#
loop_
_entity.id
_entity.type
_entity.pdbx_description
1 polymer ?
#
loop_
_entity_poly.entity_id
_entity_poly.type
_entity_poly.pdbx_seq_one_letter_code
_entity_poly.pdbx_strand_id
1 'polypeptide(L)'
;MKISPGNSEFAQLEFDDTEKAIIARVVSDTITLLDSRSDSESDDPLAKMVGIEDRERPTDPALLRLLPDADPENPEASAEFRRYTENDIREGKIANLQTILFTLSRTSPADIGRDEAHAWMIGLTDVRLVITSRLGIVTEDDMQQLYDNDDNLDDNEAALLSIYDFLSWMQERFTELFMNQLDGDGR
;
A
#
# COMPACT_ATOMS: atom_id res chain seq x y z
N MET A 1 6.76 -14.81 -9.99
CA MET A 1 7.67 -14.00 -9.18
C MET A 1 8.21 -14.91 -8.11
N LYS A 2 9.48 -14.78 -7.75
CA LYS A 2 10.13 -15.65 -6.78
C LYS A 2 10.92 -14.80 -5.80
N ILE A 3 10.65 -15.01 -4.51
CA ILE A 3 11.32 -14.33 -3.40
C ILE A 3 12.12 -15.39 -2.65
N SER A 4 13.44 -15.28 -2.70
CA SER A 4 14.38 -16.26 -2.11
C SER A 4 15.25 -15.59 -1.04
N PRO A 5 15.72 -16.34 -0.02
CA PRO A 5 16.73 -15.82 0.88
C PRO A 5 18.01 -15.50 0.09
N GLY A 6 18.57 -14.31 0.30
CA GLY A 6 19.92 -13.95 -0.15
C GLY A 6 20.95 -14.22 0.95
N ASN A 7 21.97 -13.37 1.05
CA ASN A 7 22.84 -13.32 2.23
C ASN A 7 22.04 -12.84 3.46
N SER A 8 22.59 -12.91 4.68
CA SER A 8 21.85 -12.62 5.93
C SER A 8 21.16 -11.25 6.00
N GLU A 9 21.52 -10.30 5.14
CA GLU A 9 20.99 -8.93 5.09
C GLU A 9 19.98 -8.68 3.96
N PHE A 10 19.83 -9.59 2.99
CA PHE A 10 19.06 -9.35 1.76
C PHE A 10 18.15 -10.51 1.38
N ALA A 11 17.02 -10.19 0.74
CA ALA A 11 16.21 -11.14 -0.03
C ALA A 11 16.47 -10.91 -1.53
N GLN A 12 16.36 -11.97 -2.34
CA GLN A 12 16.42 -11.88 -3.79
C GLN A 12 15.02 -11.94 -4.38
N LEU A 13 14.69 -10.93 -5.18
CA LEU A 13 13.43 -10.80 -5.90
C LEU A 13 13.67 -11.07 -7.40
N GLU A 14 13.14 -12.18 -7.89
CA GLU A 14 13.10 -12.54 -9.30
C GLU A 14 11.68 -12.28 -9.84
N PHE A 15 11.58 -11.53 -10.94
CA PHE A 15 10.33 -11.24 -11.63
C PHE A 15 10.50 -11.29 -13.14
N ASP A 16 9.40 -11.57 -13.83
CA ASP A 16 9.27 -11.35 -15.26
C ASP A 16 8.63 -9.97 -15.57
N ASP A 17 8.59 -9.62 -16.86
CA ASP A 17 8.06 -8.32 -17.32
C ASP A 17 6.55 -8.16 -17.07
N THR A 18 5.79 -9.27 -17.08
CA THR A 18 4.33 -9.25 -16.88
C THR A 18 4.01 -8.94 -15.43
N GLU A 19 4.62 -9.68 -14.51
CA GLU A 19 4.43 -9.53 -13.06
C GLU A 19 4.89 -8.15 -12.59
N LYS A 20 6.05 -7.71 -13.09
CA LYS A 20 6.56 -6.36 -12.86
C LYS A 20 5.56 -5.31 -13.33
N ALA A 21 5.01 -5.45 -14.53
CA ALA A 21 4.06 -4.48 -15.07
C ALA A 21 2.76 -4.42 -14.24
N ILE A 22 2.24 -5.57 -13.81
CA ILE A 22 1.03 -5.64 -12.96
C ILE A 22 1.26 -4.92 -11.62
N ILE A 23 2.34 -5.26 -10.91
CA ILE A 23 2.63 -4.64 -9.60
C ILE A 23 2.89 -3.14 -9.78
N ALA A 24 3.73 -2.77 -10.74
CA ALA A 24 4.03 -1.36 -11.00
C ALA A 24 2.77 -0.57 -11.33
N ARG A 25 1.81 -1.17 -12.04
CA ARG A 25 0.54 -0.53 -12.37
C ARG A 25 -0.29 -0.26 -11.12
N VAL A 26 -0.57 -1.27 -10.28
CA VAL A 26 -1.42 -1.08 -9.10
C VAL A 26 -0.78 -0.18 -8.04
N VAL A 27 0.55 -0.22 -7.92
CA VAL A 27 1.31 0.70 -7.07
C VAL A 27 1.21 2.13 -7.60
N SER A 28 1.36 2.34 -8.91
CA SER A 28 1.24 3.67 -9.54
C SER A 28 -0.18 4.23 -9.42
N ASP A 29 -1.20 3.40 -9.58
CA ASP A 29 -2.60 3.80 -9.42
C ASP A 29 -2.88 4.19 -7.95
N THR A 30 -2.28 3.49 -6.99
CA THR A 30 -2.38 3.85 -5.56
C THR A 30 -1.65 5.15 -5.24
N ILE A 31 -0.46 5.40 -5.82
CA ILE A 31 0.22 6.69 -5.71
C ILE A 31 -0.65 7.80 -6.30
N THR A 32 -1.25 7.58 -7.47
CA THR A 32 -2.13 8.56 -8.12
C THR A 32 -3.34 8.88 -7.24
N LEU A 33 -3.92 7.87 -6.59
CA LEU A 33 -5.00 8.06 -5.62
C LEU A 33 -4.54 8.91 -4.42
N LEU A 34 -3.35 8.62 -3.86
CA LEU A 34 -2.79 9.38 -2.73
C LEU A 34 -2.34 10.80 -3.10
N ASP A 35 -1.95 11.03 -4.35
CA ASP A 35 -1.56 12.35 -4.87
C ASP A 35 -2.77 13.16 -5.39
N SER A 36 -3.97 12.56 -5.39
CA SER A 36 -5.19 13.30 -5.71
C SER A 36 -5.35 14.47 -4.73
N ARG A 37 -5.18 15.69 -5.24
CA ARG A 37 -5.30 16.92 -4.48
C ARG A 37 -6.77 17.19 -4.22
N SER A 38 -7.09 17.58 -2.99
CA SER A 38 -8.38 18.23 -2.73
C SER A 38 -8.36 19.60 -3.40
N ASP A 39 -9.47 20.01 -4.01
CA ASP A 39 -9.61 21.30 -4.72
C ASP A 39 -9.36 22.54 -3.83
N SER A 40 -9.14 22.35 -2.52
CA SER A 40 -8.95 23.37 -1.50
C SER A 40 -7.48 23.71 -1.16
N GLU A 41 -6.50 23.40 -2.03
CA GLU A 41 -5.10 23.78 -1.80
C GLU A 41 -5.00 25.26 -1.39
N SER A 42 -4.52 25.51 -0.16
CA SER A 42 -4.25 26.87 0.29
C SER A 42 -3.09 27.41 -0.53
N ASP A 43 -3.32 28.49 -1.28
CA ASP A 43 -2.26 29.18 -2.03
C ASP A 43 -1.28 29.94 -1.13
N ASP A 44 -1.43 29.87 0.19
CA ASP A 44 -0.56 30.52 1.17
C ASP A 44 0.84 29.87 1.20
N PRO A 45 1.90 30.61 0.81
CA PRO A 45 3.28 30.12 0.85
C PRO A 45 3.77 29.73 2.24
N LEU A 46 3.25 30.35 3.31
CA LEU A 46 3.62 30.02 4.68
C LEU A 46 3.00 28.70 5.12
N ALA A 47 1.73 28.48 4.79
CA ALA A 47 1.03 27.22 5.06
C ALA A 47 1.75 26.03 4.41
N LYS A 48 2.18 26.18 3.14
CA LYS A 48 3.01 25.22 2.42
C LYS A 48 4.36 24.95 3.10
N MET A 49 4.98 25.98 3.69
CA MET A 49 6.28 25.84 4.37
C MET A 49 6.17 25.10 5.71
N VAL A 50 5.01 25.14 6.37
CA VAL A 50 4.78 24.46 7.66
C VAL A 50 3.98 23.16 7.53
N GLY A 51 3.60 22.76 6.31
CA GLY A 51 2.85 21.53 6.03
C GLY A 51 1.38 21.56 6.45
N ILE A 52 0.86 22.72 6.88
CA ILE A 52 -0.53 22.88 7.32
C ILE A 52 -1.39 23.12 6.08
N GLU A 53 -2.23 22.15 5.73
CA GLU A 53 -3.19 22.28 4.64
C GLU A 53 -4.60 21.96 5.14
N ASP A 54 -5.55 22.85 4.85
CA ASP A 54 -6.97 22.57 5.07
C ASP A 54 -7.45 21.61 3.98
N ARG A 55 -7.40 20.29 4.28
CA ARG A 55 -7.94 19.24 3.43
C ARG A 55 -9.32 18.80 3.88
N GLU A 56 -10.24 18.75 2.93
CA GLU A 56 -11.56 18.16 3.15
C GLU A 56 -11.44 16.65 3.40
N ARG A 57 -12.38 16.12 4.18
CA ARG A 57 -12.45 14.67 4.41
C ARG A 57 -12.63 13.95 3.06
N PRO A 58 -11.81 12.92 2.76
CA PRO A 58 -11.96 12.18 1.52
C PRO A 58 -13.36 11.58 1.37
N THR A 59 -13.88 11.58 0.14
CA THR A 59 -15.15 10.91 -0.20
C THR A 59 -14.93 9.52 -0.77
N ASP A 60 -13.73 9.25 -1.30
CA ASP A 60 -13.34 7.94 -1.81
C ASP A 60 -13.17 6.94 -0.65
N PRO A 61 -13.89 5.80 -0.64
CA PRO A 61 -13.78 4.80 0.42
C PRO A 61 -12.36 4.22 0.60
N ALA A 62 -11.57 4.14 -0.47
CA ALA A 62 -10.19 3.67 -0.39
C ALA A 62 -9.29 4.70 0.31
N LEU A 63 -9.48 5.99 0.01
CA LEU A 63 -8.76 7.05 0.72
C LEU A 63 -9.16 7.12 2.19
N LEU A 64 -10.44 6.90 2.53
CA LEU A 64 -10.87 6.84 3.92
C LEU A 64 -10.23 5.68 4.70
N ARG A 65 -9.85 4.58 4.03
CA ARG A 65 -9.11 3.48 4.66
C ARG A 65 -7.62 3.77 4.79
N LEU A 66 -7.04 4.40 3.77
CA LEU A 66 -5.63 4.81 3.80
C LEU A 66 -5.40 5.95 4.81
N LEU A 67 -6.37 6.86 4.94
CA LEU A 67 -6.29 8.08 5.73
C LEU A 67 -7.51 8.13 6.69
N PRO A 68 -7.56 7.22 7.67
CA PRO A 68 -8.70 7.10 8.56
C PRO A 68 -8.88 8.34 9.43
N ASP A 69 -10.13 8.61 9.81
CA ASP A 69 -10.46 9.59 10.85
C ASP A 69 -9.77 9.19 12.16
N ALA A 70 -9.08 10.13 12.80
CA ALA A 70 -8.40 9.87 14.08
C ALA A 70 -9.39 9.59 15.22
N ASP A 71 -10.57 10.23 15.15
CA ASP A 71 -11.69 10.00 16.04
C ASP A 71 -13.01 10.01 15.23
N PRO A 72 -13.56 8.83 14.92
CA PRO A 72 -14.81 8.71 14.18
C PRO A 72 -16.02 9.34 14.88
N GLU A 73 -15.98 9.52 16.19
CA GLU A 73 -17.08 10.11 16.98
C GLU A 73 -16.93 11.64 17.12
N ASN A 74 -15.76 12.19 16.77
CA ASN A 74 -15.47 13.63 16.85
C ASN A 74 -14.96 14.20 15.51
N PRO A 75 -15.87 14.67 14.63
CA PRO A 75 -15.51 15.24 13.34
C PRO A 75 -14.58 16.45 13.40
N GLU A 76 -14.68 17.27 14.46
CA GLU A 76 -13.83 18.46 14.65
C GLU A 76 -12.39 18.05 14.97
N ALA A 77 -12.21 17.11 15.90
CA ALA A 77 -10.88 16.57 16.22
C ALA A 77 -10.26 15.85 15.01
N SER A 78 -11.06 15.10 14.24
CA SER A 78 -10.58 14.44 13.02
C SER A 78 -10.18 15.45 11.94
N ALA A 79 -10.87 16.57 11.80
CA ALA A 79 -10.50 17.64 10.88
C ALA A 79 -9.19 18.33 11.30
N GLU A 80 -9.02 18.62 12.60
CA GLU A 80 -7.78 19.18 13.13
C GLU A 80 -6.61 18.22 12.93
N PHE A 81 -6.79 16.93 13.20
CA PHE A 81 -5.75 15.92 12.99
C PHE A 81 -5.33 15.81 11.53
N ARG A 82 -6.29 15.79 10.59
CA ARG A 82 -5.98 15.78 9.15
C ARG A 82 -5.15 16.98 8.73
N ARG A 83 -5.56 18.18 9.16
CA ARG A 83 -4.88 19.44 8.84
C ARG A 83 -3.40 19.44 9.24
N TYR A 84 -3.04 18.71 10.29
CA TYR A 84 -1.66 18.64 10.77
C TYR A 84 -0.87 17.41 10.34
N THR A 85 -1.52 16.30 9.96
CA THR A 85 -0.82 15.01 9.78
C THR A 85 -1.07 14.35 8.44
N GLU A 86 -2.14 14.70 7.72
CA GLU A 86 -2.53 13.96 6.51
C GLU A 86 -1.45 14.04 5.42
N ASN A 87 -0.79 15.19 5.27
CA ASN A 87 0.30 15.35 4.32
C ASN A 87 1.49 14.43 4.64
N ASP A 88 1.97 14.44 5.88
CA ASP A 88 3.05 13.55 6.31
C ASP A 88 2.69 12.06 6.14
N ILE A 89 1.43 11.70 6.42
CA ILE A 89 0.94 10.32 6.23
C ILE A 89 0.95 9.97 4.72
N ARG A 90 0.45 10.85 3.85
CA ARG A 90 0.46 10.64 2.39
C ARG A 90 1.88 10.51 1.87
N GLU A 91 2.79 11.40 2.27
CA GLU A 91 4.20 11.37 1.88
C GLU A 91 4.87 10.07 2.29
N GLY A 92 4.67 9.62 3.53
CA GLY A 92 5.21 8.35 4.02
C GLY A 92 4.69 7.14 3.23
N LYS A 93 3.38 7.08 2.93
CA LYS A 93 2.80 6.02 2.10
C LYS A 93 3.34 6.05 0.68
N ILE A 94 3.41 7.23 0.06
CA ILE A 94 3.96 7.41 -1.29
C ILE A 94 5.43 6.98 -1.32
N ALA A 95 6.24 7.33 -0.32
CA ALA A 95 7.64 6.92 -0.25
C ALA A 95 7.81 5.39 -0.20
N ASN A 96 6.96 4.69 0.56
CA ASN A 96 6.95 3.22 0.58
C ASN A 96 6.61 2.63 -0.80
N LEU A 97 5.58 3.16 -1.46
CA LEU A 97 5.17 2.75 -2.80
C LEU A 97 6.23 3.05 -3.87
N GLN A 98 6.89 4.20 -3.78
CA GLN A 98 8.02 4.57 -4.65
C GLN A 98 9.21 3.64 -4.45
N THR A 99 9.46 3.17 -3.22
CA THR A 99 10.48 2.15 -2.96
C THR A 99 10.18 0.86 -3.72
N ILE A 100 8.92 0.41 -3.75
CA ILE A 100 8.50 -0.76 -4.55
C ILE A 100 8.82 -0.55 -6.04
N LEU A 101 8.43 0.60 -6.60
CA LEU A 101 8.70 0.93 -8.01
C LEU A 101 10.21 0.99 -8.30
N PHE A 102 10.98 1.58 -7.39
CA PHE A 102 12.44 1.66 -7.52
C PHE A 102 13.08 0.28 -7.53
N THR A 103 12.69 -0.61 -6.60
CA THR A 103 13.17 -1.99 -6.58
C THR A 103 12.81 -2.73 -7.87
N LEU A 104 11.57 -2.61 -8.36
CA LEU A 104 11.14 -3.24 -9.62
C LEU A 104 11.86 -2.68 -10.84
N SER A 105 12.37 -1.45 -10.79
CA SER A 105 13.15 -0.86 -11.88
C SER A 105 14.52 -1.49 -12.08
N ARG A 106 15.05 -2.18 -11.06
CA ARG A 106 16.34 -2.88 -11.10
C ARG A 106 16.30 -4.08 -12.06
N THR A 107 17.47 -4.56 -12.44
CA THR A 107 17.61 -5.83 -13.19
C THR A 107 17.25 -7.00 -12.28
N SER A 108 16.46 -7.94 -12.80
CA SER A 108 16.11 -9.20 -12.12
C SER A 108 17.29 -10.21 -12.22
N PRO A 109 17.67 -10.91 -11.14
CA PRO A 109 17.19 -10.76 -9.76
C PRO A 109 17.66 -9.46 -9.11
N ALA A 110 16.77 -8.84 -8.33
CA ALA A 110 17.08 -7.65 -7.54
C ALA A 110 17.27 -8.02 -6.07
N ASP A 111 18.35 -7.53 -5.45
CA ASP A 111 18.51 -7.62 -4.01
C ASP A 111 17.60 -6.60 -3.31
N ILE A 112 16.98 -7.03 -2.21
CA ILE A 112 16.08 -6.24 -1.35
C ILE A 112 16.61 -6.28 0.08
N GLY A 113 16.99 -5.12 0.60
CA GLY A 113 17.44 -4.99 1.99
C GLY A 113 16.27 -4.97 2.98
N ARG A 114 16.57 -5.01 4.29
CA ARG A 114 15.56 -5.00 5.36
C ARG A 114 14.62 -3.79 5.29
N ASP A 115 15.16 -2.58 5.10
CA ASP A 115 14.35 -1.35 5.05
C ASP A 115 13.43 -1.34 3.82
N GLU A 116 13.94 -1.83 2.68
CA GLU A 116 13.14 -1.96 1.47
C GLU A 116 12.05 -3.01 1.63
N ALA A 117 12.35 -4.16 2.23
CA ALA A 117 11.35 -5.18 2.53
C ALA A 117 10.26 -4.66 3.48
N HIS A 118 10.64 -3.83 4.47
CA HIS A 118 9.68 -3.18 5.35
C HIS A 118 8.77 -2.20 4.59
N ALA A 119 9.35 -1.35 3.73
CA ALA A 119 8.59 -0.47 2.84
C ALA A 119 7.66 -1.26 1.91
N TRP A 120 8.11 -2.39 1.37
CA TRP A 120 7.28 -3.31 0.58
C TRP A 120 6.11 -3.85 1.41
N MET A 121 6.32 -4.35 2.62
CA MET A 121 5.22 -4.88 3.45
C MET A 121 4.16 -3.82 3.77
N ILE A 122 4.58 -2.58 4.08
CA ILE A 122 3.65 -1.47 4.32
C ILE A 122 2.93 -1.08 3.02
N GLY A 123 3.67 -0.88 1.92
CA GLY A 123 3.09 -0.47 0.64
C GLY A 123 2.14 -1.52 0.05
N LEU A 124 2.47 -2.82 0.16
CA LEU A 124 1.58 -3.90 -0.25
C LEU A 124 0.27 -3.90 0.56
N THR A 125 0.35 -3.60 1.86
CA THR A 125 -0.85 -3.45 2.71
C THR A 125 -1.72 -2.31 2.20
N ASP A 126 -1.14 -1.15 1.87
CA ASP A 126 -1.87 -0.01 1.34
C ASP A 126 -2.55 -0.34 0.00
N VAL A 127 -1.85 -0.99 -0.94
CA VAL A 127 -2.44 -1.41 -2.22
C VAL A 127 -3.58 -2.41 -2.00
N ARG A 128 -3.42 -3.37 -1.08
CA ARG A 128 -4.48 -4.33 -0.74
C ARG A 128 -5.72 -3.65 -0.15
N LEU A 129 -5.56 -2.61 0.67
CA LEU A 129 -6.69 -1.81 1.17
C LEU A 129 -7.45 -1.09 0.03
N VAL A 130 -6.73 -0.59 -0.97
CA VAL A 130 -7.36 -0.01 -2.16
C VAL A 130 -8.14 -1.07 -2.93
N ILE A 131 -7.52 -2.23 -3.19
CA ILE A 131 -8.17 -3.33 -3.94
C ILE A 131 -9.44 -3.80 -3.22
N THR A 132 -9.37 -4.11 -1.93
CA THR A 132 -10.55 -4.55 -1.16
C THR A 132 -11.64 -3.48 -1.12
N SER A 133 -11.27 -2.19 -1.09
CA SER A 133 -12.24 -1.11 -1.18
C SER A 133 -12.93 -1.02 -2.53
N ARG A 134 -12.25 -1.33 -3.63
CA ARG A 134 -12.84 -1.36 -4.98
C ARG A 134 -13.74 -2.57 -5.17
N LEU A 135 -13.40 -3.71 -4.54
CA LEU A 135 -14.24 -4.91 -4.47
C LEU A 135 -15.41 -4.76 -3.48
N GLY A 136 -15.57 -3.61 -2.81
CA GLY A 136 -16.64 -3.40 -1.83
C GLY A 136 -16.52 -4.21 -0.55
N ILE A 137 -15.36 -4.81 -0.27
CA ILE A 137 -15.11 -5.68 0.89
C ILE A 137 -14.83 -4.79 2.09
N VAL A 138 -15.60 -4.93 3.18
CA VAL A 138 -15.42 -4.17 4.43
C VAL A 138 -15.01 -5.09 5.58
N THR A 139 -15.46 -6.34 5.55
CA THR A 139 -15.29 -7.32 6.62
C THR A 139 -14.66 -8.61 6.10
N GLU A 140 -14.19 -9.45 7.03
CA GLU A 140 -13.73 -10.80 6.69
C GLU A 140 -14.87 -11.66 6.11
N ASP A 141 -16.11 -11.48 6.58
CA ASP A 141 -17.29 -12.18 6.05
C ASP A 141 -17.56 -11.79 4.59
N ASP A 142 -17.36 -10.52 4.21
CA ASP A 142 -17.50 -10.08 2.81
C ASP A 142 -16.45 -10.74 1.92
N MET A 143 -15.21 -10.86 2.42
CA MET A 143 -14.12 -11.54 1.71
C MET A 143 -14.44 -13.02 1.50
N GLN A 144 -14.95 -13.70 2.54
CA GLN A 144 -15.35 -15.11 2.45
C GLN A 144 -16.49 -15.29 1.43
N GLN A 145 -17.51 -14.44 1.47
CA GLN A 145 -18.61 -14.48 0.51
C GLN A 145 -18.14 -14.25 -0.93
N LEU A 146 -17.13 -13.40 -1.14
CA LEU A 146 -16.54 -13.18 -2.45
C LEU A 146 -15.88 -14.46 -2.98
N TYR A 147 -15.07 -15.14 -2.16
CA TYR A 147 -14.45 -16.42 -2.56
C TYR A 147 -15.48 -17.53 -2.77
N ASP A 148 -16.53 -17.59 -1.94
CA ASP A 148 -17.60 -18.59 -2.08
C ASP A 148 -18.40 -18.43 -3.39
N ASN A 149 -18.33 -17.25 -4.01
CA ASN A 149 -19.05 -16.90 -5.24
C ASN A 149 -18.09 -16.42 -6.36
N ASP A 150 -16.83 -16.85 -6.36
CA ASP A 150 -15.81 -16.39 -7.30
C ASP A 150 -16.16 -16.64 -8.78
N ASP A 151 -16.90 -17.72 -9.05
CA ASP A 151 -17.46 -18.06 -10.37
C ASP A 151 -18.40 -16.97 -10.96
N ASN A 152 -18.92 -16.06 -10.12
CA ASN A 152 -19.84 -14.99 -10.53
C ASN A 152 -19.16 -13.62 -10.69
N LEU A 153 -17.85 -13.52 -10.44
CA LEU A 153 -17.12 -12.26 -10.59
C LEU A 153 -17.03 -11.86 -12.05
N ASP A 154 -17.14 -10.57 -12.32
CA ASP A 154 -16.77 -10.05 -13.63
C ASP A 154 -15.25 -10.11 -13.85
N ASP A 155 -14.81 -9.91 -15.09
CA ASP A 155 -13.38 -9.99 -15.45
C ASP A 155 -12.51 -9.00 -14.64
N ASN A 156 -13.06 -7.84 -14.23
CA ASN A 156 -12.32 -6.86 -13.46
C ASN A 156 -12.19 -7.27 -11.99
N GLU A 157 -13.30 -7.73 -11.39
CA GLU A 157 -13.33 -8.22 -10.02
C GLU A 157 -12.42 -9.45 -9.85
N ALA A 158 -12.48 -10.39 -10.79
CA ALA A 158 -11.62 -11.57 -10.80
C ALA A 158 -10.13 -11.17 -10.92
N ALA A 159 -9.80 -10.19 -11.77
CA ALA A 159 -8.44 -9.69 -11.89
C ALA A 159 -7.96 -9.00 -10.60
N LEU A 160 -8.80 -8.18 -9.97
CA LEU A 160 -8.49 -7.52 -8.70
C LEU A 160 -8.28 -8.53 -7.56
N LEU A 161 -9.13 -9.55 -7.48
CA LEU A 161 -8.99 -10.63 -6.51
C LEU A 161 -7.69 -11.42 -6.71
N SER A 162 -7.37 -11.76 -7.96
CA SER A 162 -6.12 -12.45 -8.29
C SER A 162 -4.88 -11.63 -7.94
N ILE A 163 -4.93 -10.31 -8.17
CA ILE A 163 -3.86 -9.40 -7.72
C ILE A 163 -3.79 -9.37 -6.19
N TYR A 164 -4.92 -9.25 -5.49
CA TYR A 164 -4.96 -9.25 -4.03
C TYR A 164 -4.31 -10.50 -3.43
N ASP A 165 -4.63 -11.68 -3.97
CA ASP A 165 -4.03 -12.95 -3.56
C ASP A 165 -2.52 -12.97 -3.80
N PHE A 166 -2.10 -12.48 -4.96
CA PHE A 166 -0.69 -12.39 -5.31
C PHE A 166 0.08 -11.44 -4.37
N LEU A 167 -0.48 -10.28 -4.03
CA LEU A 167 0.12 -9.35 -3.07
C LEU A 167 0.17 -9.94 -1.66
N SER A 168 -0.87 -10.66 -1.25
CA SER A 168 -0.95 -11.35 0.04
C SER A 168 0.16 -12.39 0.17
N TRP A 169 0.31 -13.24 -0.85
CA TRP A 169 1.39 -14.21 -0.92
C TRP A 169 2.77 -13.53 -0.83
N MET A 170 3.02 -12.43 -1.56
CA MET A 170 4.30 -11.71 -1.47
C MET A 170 4.59 -11.19 -0.06
N GLN A 171 3.58 -10.61 0.61
CA GLN A 171 3.72 -10.10 1.97
C GLN A 171 4.04 -11.21 2.97
N GLU A 172 3.42 -12.38 2.84
CA GLU A 172 3.75 -13.58 3.62
C GLU A 172 5.20 -14.01 3.39
N ARG A 173 5.66 -14.04 2.12
CA ARG A 173 7.05 -14.38 1.80
C ARG A 173 8.06 -13.42 2.42
N PHE A 174 7.82 -12.11 2.38
CA PHE A 174 8.67 -11.13 3.05
C PHE A 174 8.66 -11.33 4.57
N THR A 175 7.48 -11.53 5.15
CA THR A 175 7.31 -11.77 6.58
C THR A 175 8.13 -12.99 7.02
N GLU A 176 7.98 -14.12 6.34
CA GLU A 176 8.74 -15.34 6.63
C GLU A 176 10.25 -15.12 6.54
N LEU A 177 10.74 -14.45 5.49
CA LEU A 177 12.18 -14.26 5.29
C LEU A 177 12.78 -13.33 6.34
N PHE A 178 12.09 -12.26 6.71
CA PHE A 178 12.64 -11.23 7.61
C PHE A 178 12.30 -11.45 9.09
N MET A 179 11.23 -12.19 9.43
CA MET A 179 10.96 -12.64 10.81
C MET A 179 11.82 -13.84 11.22
N ASN A 180 12.03 -14.83 10.34
CA ASN A 180 12.88 -15.98 10.67
C ASN A 180 14.36 -15.61 10.89
N GLN A 181 14.79 -14.46 10.38
CA GLN A 181 16.13 -13.91 10.65
C GLN A 181 16.24 -13.30 12.06
N LEU A 182 15.14 -12.88 12.69
CA LEU A 182 15.15 -12.38 14.08
C LEU A 182 15.36 -13.51 15.10
N ASP A 183 14.93 -14.73 14.78
CA ASP A 183 15.15 -15.91 15.63
C ASP A 183 16.55 -16.53 15.46
N GLY A 184 17.29 -16.13 14.41
CA GLY A 184 18.61 -16.66 14.06
C GLY A 184 19.79 -15.96 14.75
N ASP A 185 19.65 -14.66 15.07
CA ASP A 185 20.71 -13.85 15.73
C ASP A 185 20.73 -13.99 17.27
N GLY A 186 19.94 -14.91 17.82
CA GLY A 186 19.83 -15.20 19.25
C GLY A 186 20.75 -16.32 19.77
N ARG A 187 21.82 -16.69 19.07
CA ARG A 187 22.78 -17.71 19.53
C ARG A 187 24.25 -17.35 19.32
#